data_AF-A0A3N5QE57-F1
#
_entry.id   AF-A0A3N5QE57-F1
#
_cell.length_a   1.000
_cell.length_b   1.000
_cell.length_c   1.000
_cell.angle_alpha   90.00
_cell.angle_beta   90.00
_cell.angle_gamma   90.00
#
_symmetry.space_group_name_H-M   'P 1'
#
loop_
_entity.id
_entity.type
_entity.pdbx_description
1 polymer ?
#
loop_
_entity_poly.entity_id
_entity_poly.type
_entity_poly.pdbx_seq_one_letter_code
_entity_poly.pdbx_strand_id
1 'polypeptide(L)'
;LVVAAEKKGYDLQAGGDPDPFFGYYFRILEAQGKHANGGAYEYVVNGKMIGGFALIAYPANYGVSGVMTFMVNHDEVVYQKDLGEQTEKIANEINLFDPDETWDKVEPAATAFWNQ
;
A
#
# COMPACT_ATOMS: atom_id res chain seq x y z
N LEU A 1 -17.12 -21.89 5.87
CA LEU A 1 -15.74 -21.39 5.77
C LEU A 1 -15.69 -19.92 6.20
N VAL A 2 -15.99 -19.63 7.48
CA VAL A 2 -16.10 -18.25 8.00
C VAL A 2 -15.32 -18.10 9.32
N VAL A 3 -14.27 -18.89 9.56
CA VAL A 3 -13.66 -19.01 10.90
C VAL A 3 -12.15 -18.74 10.93
N ALA A 4 -11.63 -17.86 10.08
CA ALA A 4 -10.22 -17.45 10.16
C ALA A 4 -9.97 -15.94 9.97
N ALA A 5 -11.02 -15.12 9.94
CA ALA A 5 -10.86 -13.66 9.81
C ALA A 5 -10.93 -12.92 11.15
N GLU A 6 -11.39 -13.55 12.24
CA GLU A 6 -11.77 -12.82 13.45
C GLU A 6 -10.79 -12.88 14.63
N LYS A 7 -9.62 -13.55 14.50
CA LYS A 7 -8.76 -13.78 15.69
C LYS A 7 -7.25 -13.59 15.56
N LYS A 8 -6.78 -12.93 14.50
CA LYS A 8 -5.39 -12.43 14.39
C LYS A 8 -5.41 -10.95 13.99
N GLY A 9 -6.11 -10.14 14.77
CA GLY A 9 -5.97 -8.69 14.65
C GLY A 9 -4.53 -8.30 14.92
N TYR A 10 -3.81 -7.91 13.87
CA TYR A 10 -2.64 -7.04 13.86
C TYR A 10 -1.72 -7.15 15.08
N ASP A 11 -1.07 -8.31 15.26
CA ASP A 11 0.08 -8.40 16.15
C ASP A 11 1.30 -7.79 15.42
N LEU A 12 1.36 -6.46 15.40
CA LEU A 12 2.53 -5.70 14.95
C LEU A 12 3.73 -5.85 15.93
N GLN A 13 3.59 -6.64 17.01
CA GLN A 13 4.57 -6.78 18.09
C GLN A 13 5.24 -8.16 18.16
N ALA A 14 4.70 -9.17 17.48
CA ALA A 14 5.42 -10.42 17.24
C ALA A 14 6.42 -10.17 16.11
N GLY A 15 7.72 -10.04 16.44
CA GLY A 15 8.81 -9.68 15.51
C GLY A 15 9.12 -10.70 14.39
N GLY A 16 8.10 -11.15 13.66
CA GLY A 16 8.18 -11.86 12.39
C GLY A 16 7.30 -11.17 11.35
N ASP A 17 7.55 -11.45 10.07
CA ASP A 17 6.80 -10.80 8.99
C ASP A 17 5.32 -11.17 9.05
N PRO A 18 4.40 -10.20 8.87
CA PRO A 18 2.96 -10.46 8.95
C PRO A 18 2.52 -11.44 7.88
N ASP A 19 1.68 -12.43 8.20
CA ASP A 19 1.15 -13.37 7.20
C ASP A 19 0.53 -12.60 6.01
N PRO A 20 0.89 -12.90 4.75
CA PRO A 20 0.37 -12.15 3.61
C PRO A 20 -1.13 -12.36 3.45
N PHE A 21 -1.87 -11.26 3.30
CA PHE A 21 -3.31 -11.26 3.10
C PHE A 21 -3.63 -11.37 1.62
N PHE A 22 -4.35 -12.43 1.23
CA PHE A 22 -4.59 -12.79 -0.18
C PHE A 22 -3.33 -12.78 -1.06
N GLY A 23 -2.18 -13.19 -0.49
CA GLY A 23 -0.91 -13.24 -1.19
C GLY A 23 -0.18 -11.90 -1.32
N TYR A 24 -0.58 -10.89 -0.55
CA TYR A 24 0.06 -9.57 -0.49
C TYR A 24 0.49 -9.22 0.92
N TYR A 25 1.66 -8.62 1.04
CA TYR A 25 2.08 -7.93 2.25
C TYR A 25 1.59 -6.48 2.22
N PHE A 26 1.27 -5.95 3.39
CA PHE A 26 0.80 -4.58 3.58
C PHE A 26 1.66 -3.89 4.64
N ARG A 27 2.09 -2.67 4.35
CA ARG A 27 2.84 -1.83 5.29
C ARG A 27 2.24 -0.44 5.33
N ILE A 28 2.28 0.16 6.53
CA ILE A 28 1.96 1.56 6.73
C ILE A 28 3.19 2.40 6.35
N LEU A 29 2.95 3.48 5.61
CA LEU A 29 3.92 4.54 5.37
C LEU A 29 3.53 5.73 6.25
N GLU A 30 4.51 6.26 6.98
CA GLU A 30 4.29 7.28 8.01
C GLU A 30 4.51 8.70 7.51
N ALA A 31 4.79 8.88 6.22
CA ALA A 31 5.02 10.17 5.59
C ALA A 31 4.77 10.14 4.09
N GLN A 32 4.70 11.33 3.49
CA GLN A 32 4.70 11.52 2.04
C GLN A 32 5.86 12.35 1.54
N GLY A 33 6.23 12.11 0.29
CA GLY A 33 7.27 12.83 -0.43
C GLY A 33 6.74 13.99 -1.28
N LYS A 34 7.63 14.55 -2.09
CA LYS A 34 7.40 15.78 -2.85
C LYS A 34 6.44 15.61 -4.04
N HIS A 35 6.27 14.39 -4.56
CA HIS A 35 5.39 14.10 -5.69
C HIS A 35 3.95 13.82 -5.23
N ALA A 36 3.73 13.62 -3.93
CA ALA A 36 2.39 13.52 -3.37
C ALA A 36 1.66 14.87 -3.40
N ASN A 37 0.33 14.81 -3.52
CA ASN A 37 -0.52 15.99 -3.37
C ASN A 37 -0.33 16.60 -1.97
N GLY A 38 -0.13 17.91 -1.89
CA GLY A 38 0.21 18.60 -0.63
C GLY A 38 1.71 18.63 -0.28
N GLY A 39 2.57 17.98 -1.06
CA GLY A 39 4.03 18.01 -0.88
C GLY A 39 4.52 17.12 0.27
N ALA A 40 5.81 17.24 0.61
CA ALA A 40 6.45 16.36 1.58
C ALA A 40 6.11 16.75 3.03
N TYR A 41 5.62 15.79 3.82
CA TYR A 41 5.40 15.95 5.26
C TYR A 41 5.20 14.60 5.95
N GLU A 42 5.43 14.60 7.27
CA GLU A 42 5.22 13.44 8.15
C GLU A 42 3.75 13.33 8.57
N TYR A 43 3.20 12.12 8.54
CA TYR A 43 1.85 11.84 9.04
C TYR A 43 1.81 11.73 10.57
N VAL A 44 2.93 11.37 11.19
CA VAL A 44 3.03 11.17 12.63
C VAL A 44 3.47 12.46 13.32
N VAL A 45 2.60 12.99 14.17
CA VAL A 45 2.86 14.17 15.02
C VAL A 45 2.62 13.79 16.47
N ASN A 46 3.65 13.94 17.32
CA ASN A 46 3.59 13.54 18.74
C ASN A 46 3.15 12.08 18.95
N GLY A 47 3.64 11.17 18.11
CA GLY A 47 3.30 9.74 18.16
C GLY A 47 1.86 9.42 17.74
N LYS A 48 1.17 10.38 17.11
CA LYS A 48 -0.20 10.21 16.61
C LYS A 48 -0.24 10.44 15.11
N MET A 49 -0.94 9.58 14.40
CA MET A 49 -1.17 9.66 12.96
C MET A 49 -2.24 10.73 12.67
N ILE A 50 -1.82 11.99 12.53
CA ILE A 50 -2.70 13.18 12.41
C ILE A 50 -2.62 13.78 11.00
N GLY A 51 -1.45 13.75 10.36
CA GLY A 51 -1.26 14.32 9.02
C GLY A 51 -1.91 13.49 7.90
N GLY A 52 -2.44 12.31 8.24
CA GLY A 52 -2.99 11.36 7.28
C GLY A 52 -2.36 10.00 7.47
N PHE A 53 -2.36 9.20 6.41
CA PHE A 53 -1.70 7.90 6.35
C PHE A 53 -1.49 7.51 4.88
N ALA A 54 -0.62 6.54 4.66
CA ALA A 54 -0.56 5.81 3.42
C ALA A 54 -0.22 4.33 3.64
N LEU A 55 -0.52 3.52 2.64
CA LEU A 55 -0.24 2.09 2.60
C LEU A 55 0.55 1.77 1.34
N ILE A 56 1.45 0.80 1.46
CA ILE A 56 2.03 0.08 0.33
C ILE A 56 1.65 -1.40 0.42
N ALA A 57 1.27 -1.97 -0.72
CA ALA A 57 0.95 -3.39 -0.84
C ALA A 57 1.78 -4.02 -1.97
N TYR A 58 2.41 -5.16 -1.70
CA TYR A 58 3.24 -5.86 -2.69
C TYR A 58 3.04 -7.38 -2.62
N PRO A 59 3.17 -8.10 -3.75
CA PRO A 59 3.00 -9.55 -3.79
C PRO A 59 4.01 -10.24 -2.89
N ALA A 60 3.53 -11.20 -2.11
CA ALA A 60 4.37 -12.09 -1.32
C ALA A 60 5.27 -13.00 -2.19
N ASN A 61 4.84 -13.29 -3.42
CA ASN A 61 5.66 -13.99 -4.40
C ASN A 61 5.40 -13.39 -5.79
N TYR A 62 6.38 -12.62 -6.28
CA TYR A 62 6.30 -11.97 -7.58
C TYR A 62 6.09 -12.97 -8.71
N GLY A 63 5.13 -12.68 -9.60
CA GLY A 63 4.72 -13.56 -10.70
C GLY A 63 3.81 -14.72 -10.29
N VAL A 64 3.63 -14.99 -8.98
CA VAL A 64 2.74 -16.05 -8.48
C VAL A 64 1.51 -15.47 -7.79
N SER A 65 1.69 -14.64 -6.76
CA SER A 65 0.58 -13.97 -6.09
C SER A 65 0.20 -12.64 -6.75
N GLY A 66 1.10 -12.09 -7.55
CA GLY A 66 0.88 -10.88 -8.35
C GLY A 66 2.17 -10.32 -8.92
N VAL A 67 2.05 -9.28 -9.75
CA VAL A 67 3.20 -8.54 -10.32
C VAL A 67 3.19 -7.05 -9.95
N MET A 68 2.06 -6.52 -9.51
CA MET A 68 1.92 -5.10 -9.21
C MET A 68 2.15 -4.81 -7.74
N THR A 69 2.90 -3.75 -7.46
CA THR A 69 2.93 -3.06 -6.16
C THR A 69 1.97 -1.89 -6.22
N PHE A 70 1.23 -1.66 -5.14
CA PHE A 70 0.26 -0.57 -5.02
C PHE A 70 0.63 0.37 -3.88
N MET A 71 0.33 1.64 -4.03
CA MET A 71 0.30 2.59 -2.91
C MET A 71 -0.95 3.45 -2.93
N VAL A 72 -1.42 3.82 -1.75
CA VAL A 72 -2.60 4.69 -1.58
C VAL A 72 -2.42 5.53 -0.33
N ASN A 73 -2.82 6.80 -0.39
CA ASN A 73 -2.91 7.67 0.77
C ASN A 73 -4.38 8.01 1.08
N HIS A 74 -4.56 8.83 2.11
CA HIS A 74 -5.86 9.36 2.53
C HIS A 74 -6.58 10.25 1.49
N ASP A 75 -5.94 10.59 0.36
CA ASP A 75 -6.60 11.26 -0.78
C ASP A 75 -7.33 10.26 -1.71
N GLU A 76 -7.38 8.98 -1.32
CA GLU A 76 -8.13 7.91 -1.99
C GLU A 76 -7.64 7.58 -3.41
N VAL A 77 -6.49 8.11 -3.83
CA VAL A 77 -5.87 7.79 -5.12
C VAL A 77 -4.93 6.59 -4.98
N VAL A 78 -5.23 5.54 -5.72
CA VAL A 78 -4.36 4.35 -5.82
C VAL A 78 -3.39 4.53 -6.97
N TYR A 79 -2.11 4.30 -6.70
CA TYR A 79 -1.05 4.17 -7.70
C TYR A 79 -0.56 2.73 -7.75
N GLN A 80 -0.08 2.31 -8.92
CA GLN A 80 0.51 0.99 -9.14
C GLN A 80 1.83 1.08 -9.89
N LYS A 81 2.72 0.12 -9.64
CA LYS A 81 3.97 -0.04 -10.37
C LYS A 81 4.46 -1.49 -10.30
N ASP A 82 4.90 -2.03 -11.43
CA ASP A 82 5.65 -3.27 -11.45
C ASP A 82 7.11 -2.98 -11.07
N LEU A 83 7.56 -3.53 -9.94
CA LEU A 83 8.93 -3.37 -9.43
C LEU A 83 9.85 -4.53 -9.87
N GLY A 84 9.35 -5.46 -10.67
CA GLY A 84 10.07 -6.62 -11.18
C GLY A 84 10.34 -7.70 -10.14
N GLU A 85 11.26 -8.60 -10.46
CA GLU A 85 11.63 -9.75 -9.60
C GLU A 85 12.14 -9.33 -8.21
N GLN A 86 12.58 -8.08 -8.05
CA GLN A 86 13.06 -7.53 -6.77
C GLN A 86 11.96 -6.82 -5.96
N THR A 87 10.68 -7.03 -6.31
CA THR A 87 9.53 -6.36 -5.69
C THR A 87 9.57 -6.38 -4.16
N GLU A 88 9.80 -7.54 -3.53
CA GLU A 88 9.85 -7.64 -2.07
C GLU A 88 10.93 -6.73 -1.46
N LYS A 89 12.14 -6.76 -2.03
CA LYS A 89 13.26 -5.94 -1.55
C LYS A 89 12.96 -4.45 -1.73
N ILE A 90 12.55 -4.04 -2.93
CA ILE A 90 12.32 -2.63 -3.27
C ILE A 90 11.15 -2.07 -2.45
N ALA A 91 10.05 -2.81 -2.32
CA ALA A 91 8.88 -2.37 -1.56
C ALA A 91 9.18 -2.18 -0.07
N ASN A 92 10.08 -2.99 0.51
CA ASN A 92 10.54 -2.81 1.89
C ASN A 92 11.43 -1.58 2.09
N GLU A 93 12.11 -1.11 1.04
CA GLU A 93 12.92 0.12 1.06
C GLU A 93 12.07 1.39 0.85
N ILE A 94 10.82 1.25 0.36
CA ILE A 94 9.87 2.36 0.23
C ILE A 94 9.27 2.69 1.60
N ASN A 95 9.58 3.90 2.09
CA ASN A 95 9.14 4.41 3.38
C ASN A 95 8.25 5.66 3.27
N LEU A 96 8.08 6.22 2.07
CA LEU A 96 7.27 7.39 1.80
C LEU A 96 6.22 7.08 0.74
N PHE A 97 5.04 7.67 0.89
CA PHE A 97 4.13 7.82 -0.23
C PHE A 97 4.65 8.93 -1.15
N ASP A 98 5.33 8.55 -2.22
CA ASP A 98 5.96 9.49 -3.16
C ASP A 98 5.82 8.98 -4.61
N PRO A 99 4.58 8.95 -5.16
CA PRO A 99 4.34 8.47 -6.52
C PRO A 99 4.89 9.48 -7.53
N ASP A 100 6.14 9.28 -7.95
CA ASP A 100 6.75 10.02 -9.05
C ASP A 100 6.13 9.66 -10.42
N GLU A 101 6.66 10.24 -11.49
CA GLU A 101 6.17 10.04 -12.87
C GLU A 101 6.26 8.58 -13.37
N THR A 102 6.94 7.69 -12.64
CA THR A 102 7.06 6.28 -12.99
C THR A 102 5.98 5.40 -12.35
N TRP A 103 5.09 5.98 -11.54
CA TRP A 103 3.93 5.31 -10.96
C TRP A 103 2.68 5.60 -11.79
N ASP A 104 1.94 4.55 -12.12
CA ASP A 104 0.69 4.67 -12.85
C ASP A 104 -0.46 4.90 -11.88
N LYS A 105 -1.30 5.91 -12.13
CA LYS A 105 -2.55 6.07 -11.41
C LYS A 105 -3.55 4.99 -11.85
N VAL A 106 -4.16 4.30 -10.89
CA VAL A 106 -5.19 3.30 -11.16
C VAL A 106 -6.50 4.01 -11.46
N GLU A 107 -7.02 3.83 -12.67
CA GLU A 107 -8.37 4.25 -13.00
C GLU A 107 -9.38 3.27 -12.37
N PRO A 108 -10.37 3.76 -11.61
CA PRO A 108 -11.46 2.91 -11.15
C PRO A 108 -12.11 2.26 -12.37
N ALA A 109 -12.36 0.95 -12.32
CA ALA A 109 -13.15 0.30 -13.34
C ALA A 109 -14.50 1.03 -13.41
N ALA A 110 -14.77 1.68 -14.54
CA ALA A 110 -15.97 2.46 -14.72
C ALA A 110 -17.20 1.58 -14.43
N THR A 111 -17.98 1.95 -13.41
CA THR A 111 -19.32 1.41 -13.15
C THR A 111 -20.29 1.95 -14.22
N ALA A 112 -20.03 1.63 -15.49
CA ALA A 112 -20.85 2.02 -16.63
C ALA A 112 -21.93 0.96 -16.90
N PHE A 113 -22.80 0.68 -15.93
CA PHE A 113 -23.89 -0.30 -16.11
C PHE A 113 -25.26 0.12 -15.54
N TRP A 114 -25.47 1.39 -15.16
CA TRP A 114 -26.76 1.85 -14.59
C TRP A 114 -27.46 2.99 -15.34
N ASN A 115 -27.19 3.19 -16.63
CA ASN A 115 -27.95 4.14 -17.47
C ASN A 115 -28.52 3.46 -18.72
N GLN A 116 -29.40 2.46 -18.53
CA GLN A 116 -30.32 1.96 -19.57
C GLN A 116 -31.70 1.74 -19.00
#